data_AF-A0A257CVE5-F1
#
_entry.id   AF-A0A257CVE5-F1
#
_cell.length_a   1.000
_cell.length_b   1.000
_cell.length_c   1.000
_cell.angle_alpha   90.00
_cell.angle_beta   90.00
_cell.angle_gamma   90.00
#
_symmetry.space_group_name_H-M   'P 1'
#
loop_
_entity.id
_entity.type
_entity.pdbx_description
1 polymer ?
#
loop_
_entity_poly.entity_id
_entity_poly.type
_entity_poly.pdbx_seq_one_letter_code
_entity_poly.pdbx_strand_id
1 'polypeptide(L)'
;MVLFLPVMPLLASLVFWRKKYLAHYAHTLKKTRIHIAAMRNGPAVHYFQDVLGQVSQVPETMEGECVQCGNCCMHHQCMFLEKVDEKKYHCGIYHSPFRAWSNCGSFPLNRHDIERYACPSYFVANAAPQAAAQVIHFHKKPTINRRHSAR
;
A
#
# COMPACT_ATOMS: atom_id res chain seq x y z
N MET A 1 -4.54 -17.74 -15.11
CA MET A 1 -3.69 -16.68 -14.50
C MET A 1 -2.21 -16.73 -14.91
N VAL A 2 -1.65 -17.87 -15.36
CA VAL A 2 -0.20 -17.96 -15.72
C VAL A 2 0.10 -17.39 -17.12
N LEU A 3 -0.89 -17.36 -18.03
CA LEU A 3 -0.73 -16.91 -19.41
C LEU A 3 -0.24 -15.46 -19.55
N PHE A 4 -0.59 -14.58 -18.60
CA PHE A 4 -0.21 -13.15 -18.64
C PHE A 4 1.08 -12.83 -17.88
N LEU A 5 1.68 -13.79 -17.17
CA LEU A 5 2.89 -13.58 -16.39
C LEU A 5 4.05 -12.95 -17.18
N PRO A 6 4.39 -13.40 -18.41
CA PRO A 6 5.48 -12.78 -19.19
C PRO A 6 5.17 -11.34 -19.63
N VAL A 7 3.90 -10.95 -19.70
CA VAL A 7 3.52 -9.59 -20.11
C VAL A 7 3.60 -8.61 -18.93
N MET A 8 3.58 -9.11 -17.68
CA MET A 8 3.55 -8.26 -16.48
C MET A 8 4.74 -7.30 -16.33
N PRO A 9 6.01 -7.69 -16.58
CA PRO A 9 7.13 -6.74 -16.49
C PRO A 9 7.04 -5.58 -17.49
N LEU A 10 6.48 -5.84 -18.68
CA LEU A 10 6.25 -4.81 -19.70
C LEU A 10 5.20 -3.80 -19.20
N LEU A 11 4.07 -4.30 -18.72
CA LEU A 11 3.00 -3.48 -18.15
C LEU A 11 3.49 -2.69 -16.93
N ALA A 12 4.26 -3.32 -16.03
CA ALA A 12 4.85 -2.64 -14.89
C ALA A 12 5.84 -1.53 -15.34
N SER A 13 6.65 -1.78 -16.37
CA SER A 13 7.53 -0.75 -16.93
C SER A 13 6.75 0.44 -17.49
N LEU A 14 5.62 0.19 -18.16
CA LEU A 14 4.77 1.23 -18.73
C LEU A 14 4.03 2.03 -17.65
N VAL A 15 3.36 1.34 -16.72
CA VAL A 15 2.54 1.96 -15.68
C VAL A 15 3.37 2.74 -14.67
N PHE A 16 4.52 2.20 -14.25
CA PHE A 16 5.38 2.84 -13.26
C PHE A 16 6.53 3.65 -13.88
N TRP A 17 6.59 3.73 -15.21
CA TRP A 17 7.62 4.44 -15.97
C TRP A 17 9.07 4.04 -15.60
N ARG A 18 9.29 2.75 -15.35
CA ARG A 18 10.57 2.22 -14.84
C ARG A 18 11.10 1.07 -15.71
N LYS A 19 12.13 1.38 -16.50
CA LYS A 19 12.80 0.42 -17.41
C LYS A 19 13.46 -0.77 -16.69
N LYS A 20 13.75 -0.65 -15.38
CA LYS A 20 14.41 -1.70 -14.58
C LYS A 20 13.67 -3.04 -14.60
N TYR A 21 12.35 -3.01 -14.76
CA TYR A 21 11.54 -4.23 -14.84
C TYR A 21 11.81 -5.04 -16.12
N LEU A 22 12.23 -4.37 -17.19
CA LEU A 22 12.67 -5.01 -18.43
C LEU A 22 14.16 -5.35 -18.38
N ALA A 23 15.00 -4.48 -17.81
CA ALA A 23 16.43 -4.75 -17.68
C ALA A 23 16.71 -6.00 -16.81
N HIS A 24 15.92 -6.21 -15.77
CA HIS A 24 16.00 -7.38 -14.88
C HIS A 24 14.76 -8.26 -15.02
N TYR A 25 14.44 -8.64 -16.25
CA TYR A 25 13.18 -9.32 -16.59
C TYR A 25 12.97 -10.64 -15.83
N ALA A 26 13.96 -11.54 -15.82
CA ALA A 26 13.86 -12.83 -15.12
C ALA A 26 13.64 -12.66 -13.61
N HIS A 27 14.35 -11.71 -12.99
CA HIS A 27 14.18 -11.37 -11.58
C HIS A 27 12.79 -10.78 -11.30
N THR A 28 12.33 -9.90 -12.18
CA THR A 28 10.98 -9.31 -12.10
C THR A 28 9.91 -10.39 -12.20
N LEU A 29 10.03 -11.34 -13.12
CA LEU A 29 9.10 -12.47 -13.23
C LEU A 29 9.08 -13.34 -11.98
N LYS A 30 10.25 -13.66 -11.41
CA LYS A 30 10.35 -14.41 -10.14
C LYS A 30 9.61 -13.68 -9.02
N LYS A 31 9.85 -12.38 -8.87
CA LYS A 31 9.17 -11.54 -7.89
C LYS A 31 7.66 -11.45 -8.13
N THR A 32 7.23 -11.26 -9.37
CA THR A 32 5.81 -11.23 -9.74
C THR A 32 5.11 -12.55 -9.38
N ARG A 33 5.75 -13.70 -9.63
CA ARG A 33 5.20 -15.01 -9.26
C ARG A 33 5.02 -15.12 -7.74
N ILE A 34 6.04 -14.74 -6.97
CA ILE A 34 5.99 -14.75 -5.50
C ILE A 34 4.87 -13.82 -5.00
N HIS A 35 4.79 -12.60 -5.56
CA HIS A 35 3.75 -11.63 -5.21
C HIS A 35 2.34 -12.16 -5.49
N ILE A 36 2.10 -12.75 -6.67
CA ILE A 36 0.79 -13.34 -7.02
C ILE A 36 0.45 -14.50 -6.07
N ALA A 37 1.41 -15.36 -5.73
CA ALA A 37 1.19 -16.44 -4.78
C ALA A 37 0.81 -15.90 -3.40
N ALA A 38 1.52 -14.87 -2.92
CA ALA A 38 1.23 -14.24 -1.64
C ALA A 38 -0.14 -13.50 -1.65
N MET A 39 -0.54 -12.91 -2.77
CA MET A 39 -1.85 -12.24 -2.93
C MET A 39 -3.02 -13.23 -2.85
N ARG A 40 -2.83 -14.47 -3.35
CA ARG A 40 -3.83 -15.54 -3.25
C ARG A 40 -4.07 -16.02 -1.83
N ASN A 41 -3.08 -15.86 -0.95
CA ASN A 41 -3.17 -16.29 0.44
C ASN A 41 -3.94 -15.29 1.32
N GLY A 42 -4.65 -14.30 0.77
CA GLY A 42 -5.62 -13.48 1.51
C GLY A 42 -5.56 -11.95 1.39
N PRO A 43 -4.44 -11.27 1.04
CA PRO A 43 -4.40 -9.79 1.09
C PRO A 43 -5.37 -9.09 0.12
N ALA A 44 -5.62 -9.67 -1.05
CA ALA A 44 -6.62 -9.16 -1.97
C ALA A 44 -8.05 -9.40 -1.47
N VAL A 45 -8.31 -10.59 -0.92
CA VAL A 45 -9.65 -11.00 -0.47
C VAL A 45 -10.11 -10.10 0.66
N HIS A 46 -9.25 -9.83 1.65
CA HIS A 46 -9.57 -8.92 2.76
C HIS A 46 -9.72 -7.48 2.30
N TYR A 47 -8.86 -6.96 1.42
CA TYR A 47 -9.05 -5.61 0.89
C TYR A 47 -10.42 -5.44 0.19
N PHE A 48 -10.82 -6.41 -0.64
CA PHE A 48 -12.12 -6.32 -1.30
C PHE A 48 -13.26 -6.51 -0.29
N GLN A 49 -13.13 -7.39 0.71
CA GLN A 49 -14.13 -7.54 1.77
C GLN A 49 -14.26 -6.27 2.63
N ASP A 50 -13.16 -5.62 2.98
CA ASP A 50 -13.14 -4.48 3.89
C ASP A 50 -13.50 -3.17 3.17
N VAL A 51 -13.05 -2.99 1.92
CA VAL A 51 -13.24 -1.73 1.16
C VAL A 51 -14.49 -1.75 0.27
N LEU A 52 -14.84 -2.88 -0.38
CA LEU A 52 -16.12 -2.98 -1.12
C LEU A 52 -17.29 -3.39 -0.22
N GLY A 53 -17.04 -4.05 0.91
CA GLY A 53 -18.06 -4.63 1.77
C GLY A 53 -18.55 -3.77 2.93
N GLN A 54 -18.29 -2.45 2.94
CA GLN A 54 -18.62 -1.56 4.06
C GLN A 54 -17.94 -2.00 5.37
N VAL A 55 -16.81 -1.38 5.72
CA VAL A 55 -16.14 -1.50 7.03
C VAL A 55 -17.16 -1.67 8.17
N SER A 56 -17.35 -2.91 8.65
CA SER A 56 -18.40 -3.29 9.62
C SER A 56 -17.90 -3.25 11.08
N GLN A 57 -16.62 -2.94 11.29
CA GLN A 57 -16.00 -2.83 12.60
C GLN A 57 -15.57 -1.38 12.81
N VAL A 58 -15.93 -0.81 13.96
CA VAL A 58 -15.63 0.57 14.39
C VAL A 58 -14.20 0.93 14.01
N PRO A 59 -13.94 2.11 13.38
CA PRO A 59 -12.59 2.47 12.95
C PRO A 59 -11.68 2.59 14.17
N GLU A 60 -10.93 1.52 14.43
CA GLU A 60 -9.74 1.56 15.26
C GLU A 60 -8.80 2.61 14.65
N THR A 61 -8.42 3.61 15.43
CA THR A 61 -7.49 4.63 14.94
C THR A 61 -6.13 3.98 14.77
N MET A 62 -5.68 3.86 13.52
CA MET A 62 -4.37 3.31 13.19
C MET A 62 -3.33 4.41 13.22
N GLU A 63 -2.27 4.21 14.00
CA GLU A 63 -1.15 5.12 14.08
C GLU A 63 0.15 4.42 13.66
N GLY A 64 1.14 5.23 13.30
CA GLY A 64 2.46 4.77 12.90
C GLY A 64 2.88 5.23 11.51
N GLU A 65 4.12 4.89 11.17
CA GLU A 65 4.73 5.24 9.89
C GLU A 65 5.56 4.09 9.34
N CYS A 66 5.87 4.14 8.05
CA CYS A 66 6.69 3.11 7.41
C CYS A 66 8.16 3.26 7.83
N VAL A 67 8.66 2.35 8.66
CA VAL A 67 10.07 2.28 9.10
C VAL A 67 10.96 1.41 8.19
N GLN A 68 10.51 1.13 6.96
CA GLN A 68 11.30 0.38 5.97
C GLN A 68 11.66 -1.07 6.38
N CYS A 69 10.88 -1.69 7.27
CA CYS A 69 11.09 -3.09 7.70
C CYS A 69 10.73 -4.12 6.62
N GLY A 70 9.87 -3.75 5.67
CA GLY A 70 9.39 -4.62 4.58
C GLY A 70 8.36 -5.68 5.00
N ASN A 71 8.00 -5.76 6.28
CA ASN A 71 7.02 -6.71 6.81
C ASN A 71 5.61 -6.45 6.25
N CYS A 72 5.13 -5.20 6.30
CA CYS A 72 3.83 -4.81 5.72
C CYS A 72 3.78 -4.97 4.19
N CYS A 73 4.94 -5.12 3.53
CA CYS A 73 5.05 -5.40 2.10
C CYS A 73 4.95 -6.91 1.82
N MET A 74 3.91 -7.54 2.38
CA MET A 74 3.63 -8.97 2.27
C MET A 74 4.75 -9.86 2.82
N HIS A 75 5.30 -9.53 3.98
CA HIS A 75 6.43 -10.25 4.59
C HIS A 75 7.60 -10.44 3.61
N HIS A 76 8.04 -9.32 3.01
CA HIS A 76 9.10 -9.26 1.99
C HIS A 76 8.77 -9.87 0.61
N GLN A 77 7.52 -10.32 0.39
CA GLN A 77 7.10 -10.98 -0.86
C GLN A 77 6.55 -10.01 -1.92
N CYS A 78 6.41 -8.72 -1.61
CA CYS A 78 5.94 -7.72 -2.57
C CYS A 78 6.93 -7.54 -3.74
N MET A 79 6.42 -7.56 -4.98
CA MET A 79 7.27 -7.43 -6.17
C MET A 79 7.96 -6.06 -6.28
N PHE A 80 7.37 -5.02 -5.67
CA PHE A 80 7.91 -3.67 -5.66
C PHE A 80 8.88 -3.42 -4.52
N LEU A 81 9.08 -4.38 -3.61
CA LEU A 81 9.99 -4.21 -2.49
C LEU A 81 11.44 -4.33 -2.96
N GLU A 82 12.26 -3.38 -2.56
CA GLU A 82 13.68 -3.31 -2.88
C GLU A 82 14.49 -3.30 -1.61
N LYS A 83 15.53 -4.14 -1.56
CA LYS A 83 16.45 -4.21 -0.43
C LYS A 83 17.45 -3.05 -0.56
N VAL A 84 17.62 -2.31 0.54
CA VAL A 84 18.57 -1.19 0.65
C VAL A 84 19.75 -1.56 1.52
N ASP A 85 19.47 -2.35 2.57
CA ASP A 85 20.44 -2.82 3.55
C ASP A 85 20.01 -4.21 4.06
N GLU A 86 20.79 -4.83 4.94
CA GLU A 86 20.53 -6.17 5.48
C GLU A 86 19.09 -6.35 5.99
N LYS A 87 18.56 -5.33 6.67
CA LYS A 87 17.21 -5.33 7.27
C LYS A 87 16.35 -4.12 6.86
N LYS A 88 16.77 -3.36 5.84
CA LYS A 88 16.02 -2.19 5.35
C LYS A 88 15.56 -2.39 3.92
N TYR A 89 14.32 -1.99 3.68
CA TYR A 89 13.65 -2.13 2.40
C TYR A 89 12.87 -0.87 2.05
N HIS A 90 12.95 -0.43 0.80
CA HIS A 90 12.08 0.64 0.29
C HIS A 90 11.06 0.11 -0.70
N CYS A 91 9.96 0.84 -0.82
CA CYS A 91 8.96 0.59 -1.86
C CYS A 91 9.43 1.25 -3.17
N GLY A 92 9.71 0.44 -4.19
CA GLY A 92 10.12 0.90 -5.51
C GLY A 92 9.09 1.78 -6.24
N ILE A 93 7.86 1.80 -5.76
CA ILE A 93 6.76 2.60 -6.32
C ILE A 93 6.20 3.60 -5.29
N TYR A 94 6.99 3.96 -4.25
CA TYR A 94 6.53 4.79 -3.12
C TYR A 94 5.81 6.08 -3.54
N HIS A 95 6.38 6.79 -4.51
CA HIS A 95 5.84 8.04 -5.05
C HIS A 95 4.85 7.87 -6.22
N SER A 96 4.50 6.63 -6.59
CA SER A 96 3.56 6.41 -7.70
C SER A 96 2.13 6.65 -7.23
N PRO A 97 1.27 7.28 -8.06
CA PRO A 97 -0.15 7.44 -7.74
C PRO A 97 -0.85 6.09 -7.58
N PHE A 98 -0.39 5.06 -8.29
CA PHE A 98 -0.93 3.70 -8.20
C PHE A 98 -0.72 3.09 -6.80
N ARG A 99 0.36 3.43 -6.09
CA ARG A 99 0.51 3.04 -4.68
C ARG A 99 -0.61 3.62 -3.83
N ALA A 100 -0.84 4.93 -3.95
CA ALA A 100 -1.82 5.65 -3.13
C ALA A 100 -3.26 5.16 -3.37
N TRP A 101 -3.58 4.72 -4.59
CA TRP A 101 -4.91 4.22 -4.95
C TRP A 101 -5.12 2.72 -4.67
N SER A 102 -4.05 1.93 -4.57
CA SER A 102 -4.15 0.48 -4.33
C SER A 102 -4.09 0.14 -2.84
N ASN A 103 -4.31 -1.14 -2.51
CA ASN A 103 -4.18 -1.72 -1.18
C ASN A 103 -2.84 -1.38 -0.50
N CYS A 104 -1.80 -1.08 -1.28
CA CYS A 104 -0.49 -0.69 -0.78
C CYS A 104 -0.46 0.69 -0.10
N GLY A 105 -1.37 1.59 -0.46
CA GLY A 105 -1.49 2.94 0.10
C GLY A 105 -2.35 2.98 1.36
N SER A 106 -3.26 2.02 1.49
CA SER A 106 -4.26 1.97 2.57
C SER A 106 -3.85 1.09 3.76
N PHE A 107 -2.68 0.46 3.72
CA PHE A 107 -2.18 -0.32 4.86
C PHE A 107 -1.76 0.60 6.02
N PRO A 108 -2.06 0.23 7.28
CA PRO A 108 -2.91 -0.90 7.70
C PRO A 108 -4.41 -0.56 7.64
N LEU A 109 -5.25 -1.51 7.20
CA LEU A 109 -6.71 -1.32 7.17
C LEU A 109 -7.38 -1.72 8.49
N ASN A 110 -6.84 -2.74 9.16
CA ASN A 110 -7.36 -3.29 10.40
C ASN A 110 -6.21 -3.86 11.26
N ARG A 111 -6.48 -4.20 12.53
CA ARG A 111 -5.50 -4.84 13.42
C ARG A 111 -4.95 -6.14 12.85
N HIS A 112 -5.80 -6.94 12.21
CA HIS A 112 -5.42 -8.23 11.64
C HIS A 112 -4.29 -8.09 10.60
N ASP A 113 -4.27 -7.01 9.81
CA ASP A 113 -3.19 -6.72 8.86
C ASP A 113 -1.83 -6.45 9.55
N ILE A 114 -1.85 -5.77 10.70
CA ILE A 114 -0.65 -5.50 11.50
C ILE A 114 -0.11 -6.82 12.06
N GLU A 115 -0.98 -7.62 12.66
CA GLU A 115 -0.65 -8.91 13.28
C GLU A 115 -0.14 -9.91 12.27
N ARG A 116 -0.85 -10.06 11.14
CA ARG A 116 -0.49 -10.96 10.04
C ARG A 116 0.93 -10.77 9.56
N TYR A 117 1.37 -9.53 9.46
CA TYR A 117 2.68 -9.19 8.93
C TYR A 117 3.72 -8.92 10.01
N ALA A 118 3.33 -8.89 11.29
CA ALA A 118 4.18 -8.50 12.40
C ALA A 118 4.93 -7.18 12.10
N CYS A 119 4.21 -6.16 11.63
CA CYS A 119 4.82 -4.88 11.32
C CYS A 119 5.18 -4.13 12.62
N PRO A 120 6.45 -3.78 12.87
CA PRO A 120 6.88 -3.25 14.16
C PRO A 120 6.51 -1.77 14.40
N SER A 121 6.02 -1.05 13.39
CA SER A 121 5.85 0.41 13.45
C SER A 121 4.41 0.90 13.36
N TYR A 122 3.48 0.03 12.99
CA TYR A 122 2.05 0.36 12.99
C TYR A 122 1.39 -0.30 14.19
N PHE A 123 0.49 0.43 14.82
CA PHE A 123 -0.23 -0.04 16.00
C PHE A 123 -1.65 0.55 16.04
N VAL A 124 -2.52 -0.12 16.77
CA VAL A 124 -3.85 0.41 17.07
C VAL A 124 -3.72 1.38 18.24
N ALA A 125 -4.04 2.65 18.01
CA ALA A 125 -4.22 3.59 19.10
C ALA A 125 -5.48 3.20 19.88
N ASN A 126 -5.34 2.94 21.18
CA ASN A 126 -6.49 2.71 22.04
C ASN A 126 -7.36 3.97 21.99
N ALA A 127 -8.61 3.81 21.53
CA ALA A 127 -9.56 4.91 21.54
C ALA A 127 -9.64 5.49 22.95
N ALA A 128 -9.27 6.76 23.12
CA ALA A 128 -9.76 7.53 24.24
C ALA A 128 -11.31 7.40 24.26
N PRO A 129 -11.95 7.33 25.43
CA PRO A 129 -13.40 7.20 25.50
C PRO A 129 -14.04 8.32 24.67
N GLN A 130 -14.92 7.89 23.76
CA GLN A 130 -15.55 8.69 22.72
C GLN A 130 -16.24 9.92 23.32
N ALA A 131 -15.60 11.09 23.25
CA ALA A 131 -16.29 12.36 23.37
C ALA A 131 -16.68 12.81 21.96
N ALA A 132 -17.95 12.62 21.63
CA ALA A 132 -18.69 13.19 20.51
C ALA A 132 -18.24 12.81 19.09
N ALA A 133 -19.04 11.95 18.47
CA ALA A 133 -19.15 11.86 17.02
C ALA A 133 -19.38 13.26 16.41
N GLN A 134 -18.37 13.81 15.75
CA GLN A 134 -18.58 14.86 14.77
C GLN A 134 -18.66 14.22 13.40
N VAL A 135 -19.89 14.21 12.89
CA VAL A 135 -20.23 14.02 11.48
C VAL A 135 -19.33 14.93 10.65
N ILE A 136 -18.32 14.36 10.00
CA ILE A 136 -17.48 15.11 9.06
C ILE A 136 -18.32 15.30 7.80
N HIS A 137 -19.03 16.42 7.72
CA HIS A 137 -19.49 16.96 6.46
C HIS A 137 -18.28 17.08 5.53
N PHE A 138 -18.35 16.44 4.36
CA PHE A 138 -17.39 16.61 3.27
C PHE A 138 -17.25 18.11 2.96
N HIS A 139 -16.22 18.75 3.53
CA HIS A 139 -15.84 20.10 3.15
C HIS A 139 -15.25 20.05 1.75
N LYS A 140 -16.03 20.61 0.82
CA LYS A 140 -15.69 20.99 -0.55
C LYS A 140 -14.23 21.47 -0.65
N LYS A 141 -13.49 20.94 -1.63
CA LYS A 141 -12.09 21.27 -1.97
C LYS A 141 -11.76 22.76 -1.75
N PRO A 142 -10.61 23.10 -1.15
CA PRO A 142 -10.16 24.48 -1.10
C PRO A 142 -9.84 24.97 -2.51
N THR A 143 -10.57 25.99 -2.96
CA THR A 143 -10.24 26.78 -4.14
C THR A 143 -8.96 27.56 -3.87
N ILE A 144 -7.86 27.19 -4.55
CA ILE A 144 -6.65 28.01 -4.68
C ILE A 144 -7.06 29.33 -5.35
N ASN A 145 -6.99 30.43 -4.60
CA ASN A 145 -7.06 31.77 -5.18
C ASN A 145 -5.64 32.31 -5.32
N ARG A 146 -5.12 32.26 -6.54
CA ARG A 146 -3.92 33.00 -6.96
C ARG A 146 -4.22 34.48 -6.83
N ARG A 147 -3.59 35.18 -5.88
CA ARG A 147 -3.32 36.61 -6.05
C ARG A 147 -1.84 36.81 -6.31
N HIS A 148 -1.62 37.29 -7.52
CA HIS A 148 -0.38 37.74 -8.08
C HIS A 148 0.26 38.85 -7.23
N SER A 149 1.56 38.70 -7.04
CA SER A 149 2.51 39.79 -6.93
C SER A 149 2.37 40.71 -8.16
N ALA A 150 2.09 41.99 -7.92
CA ALA A 150 2.37 43.08 -8.84
C ALA A 150 2.27 44.43 -8.11
N ARG A 151 3.44 45.10 -8.02
CA ARG A 151 3.71 46.51 -7.69
C ARG A 151 3.76 46.89 -6.22
#